data_AF-A0A7K1SXY8-F1
#
_entry.id   AF-A0A7K1SXY8-F1
#
_cell.length_a   1.000
_cell.length_b   1.000
_cell.length_c   1.000
_cell.angle_alpha   90.00
_cell.angle_beta   90.00
_cell.angle_gamma   90.00
#
_symmetry.space_group_name_H-M   'P 1'
#
loop_
_entity.id
_entity.type
_entity.pdbx_description
1 polymer ?
#
loop_
_entity_poly.entity_id
_entity_poly.type
_entity_poly.pdbx_seq_one_letter_code
_entity_poly.pdbx_strand_id
1 'polypeptide(L)'
;MDISRTFYFIKNTEGNYIGIVYNMNGDLHWLILPNYRGKGLLTNALSKTILPHIFQDNRKEQRITIDRERIGDLYYLASLKVALAVGFTIKENNARRTELTIERSKFEKVPFIDGINTSLSDNRKNKIVDKAREITFELFKITSELEMKKGFTYEVEEVKTIAESVKKATDIIYDICWYIKKSNQDIA
;
A
#
# COMPACT_ATOMS: atom_id res chain seq x y z
N MET A 1 13.24 8.89 -12.57
CA MET A 1 12.12 7.92 -12.64
C MET A 1 11.71 7.63 -11.23
N ASP A 2 10.58 8.19 -10.79
CA ASP A 2 10.12 8.01 -9.42
C ASP A 2 9.62 6.57 -9.22
N ILE A 3 9.99 5.98 -8.09
CA ILE A 3 9.78 4.56 -7.78
C ILE A 3 8.36 4.45 -7.23
N SER A 4 7.35 4.45 -8.10
CA SER A 4 5.95 4.33 -7.69
C SER A 4 5.66 2.91 -7.21
N ARG A 5 5.69 2.73 -5.89
CA ARG A 5 5.13 1.56 -5.19
C ARG A 5 3.66 1.87 -4.91
N THR A 6 2.76 1.15 -5.56
CA THR A 6 1.31 1.38 -5.42
C THR A 6 0.63 0.15 -4.85
N PHE A 7 -0.26 0.37 -3.88
CA PHE A 7 -1.17 -0.66 -3.37
C PHE A 7 -2.58 -0.40 -3.89
N TYR A 8 -3.18 -1.40 -4.51
CA TYR A 8 -4.57 -1.41 -4.93
C TYR A 8 -5.34 -2.30 -3.96
N PHE A 9 -6.33 -1.72 -3.28
CA PHE A 9 -7.21 -2.45 -2.39
C PHE A 9 -8.48 -2.86 -3.14
N ILE A 10 -8.83 -4.15 -3.05
CA ILE A 10 -10.03 -4.69 -3.70
C ILE A 10 -11.15 -4.76 -2.66
N LYS A 11 -12.27 -4.08 -2.93
CA LYS A 11 -13.49 -4.17 -2.13
C LYS A 11 -14.51 -5.12 -2.76
N ASN A 12 -15.29 -5.80 -1.94
CA ASN A 12 -16.51 -6.47 -2.40
C ASN A 12 -17.68 -5.46 -2.52
N THR A 13 -18.85 -5.95 -2.94
CA THR A 13 -20.08 -5.14 -3.08
C THR A 13 -20.62 -4.59 -1.77
N GLU A 14 -20.23 -5.17 -0.63
CA GLU A 14 -20.61 -4.71 0.72
C GLU A 14 -19.63 -3.63 1.25
N GLY A 15 -18.58 -3.30 0.49
CA GLY A 15 -17.56 -2.33 0.88
C GLY A 15 -16.41 -2.89 1.72
N ASN A 16 -16.41 -4.20 1.98
CA ASN A 16 -15.35 -4.88 2.73
C ASN A 16 -14.09 -5.05 1.88
N TYR A 17 -12.92 -4.77 2.45
CA TYR A 17 -11.63 -5.04 1.80
C TYR A 17 -11.33 -6.54 1.82
N ILE A 18 -11.20 -7.14 0.64
CA ILE A 18 -11.07 -8.60 0.47
C ILE A 18 -9.74 -9.03 -0.15
N GLY A 19 -8.94 -8.07 -0.61
CA GLY A 19 -7.70 -8.35 -1.28
C GLY A 19 -6.88 -7.11 -1.56
N ILE A 20 -5.63 -7.36 -1.96
CA ILE A 20 -4.65 -6.34 -2.28
C ILE A 20 -3.83 -6.76 -3.49
N VAL A 21 -3.50 -5.80 -4.35
CA VAL A 21 -2.50 -5.94 -5.41
C VAL A 21 -1.43 -4.90 -5.16
N TYR A 22 -0.19 -5.33 -5.09
CA TYR A 22 0.98 -4.50 -4.88
C TYR A 22 1.78 -4.43 -6.18
N ASN A 23 1.92 -3.22 -6.72
CA ASN A 23 2.80 -2.94 -7.87
C ASN A 23 4.18 -2.58 -7.34
N MET A 24 5.07 -3.57 -7.32
CA MET A 24 6.45 -3.43 -6.92
C MET A 24 7.32 -3.22 -8.14
N ASN A 25 7.54 -1.95 -8.52
CA ASN A 25 8.51 -1.60 -9.56
C ASN A 25 8.32 -2.33 -10.90
N GLY A 26 7.08 -2.55 -11.33
CA GLY A 26 6.83 -3.31 -12.58
C GLY A 26 6.58 -4.78 -12.40
N ASP A 27 6.55 -5.28 -11.16
CA ASP A 27 6.11 -6.64 -10.83
C ASP A 27 4.87 -6.60 -9.93
N LEU A 28 3.79 -7.30 -10.31
CA LEU A 28 2.59 -7.37 -9.44
C LEU A 28 2.66 -8.55 -8.51
N HIS A 29 2.35 -8.29 -7.25
CA HIS A 29 2.06 -9.29 -6.24
C HIS A 29 0.61 -9.12 -5.77
N TRP A 30 -0.09 -10.21 -5.48
CA TRP A 30 -1.46 -10.11 -5.00
C TRP A 30 -1.79 -11.11 -3.90
N LEU A 31 -2.78 -10.74 -3.09
CA LEU A 31 -3.36 -11.59 -2.08
C LEU A 31 -4.87 -11.37 -2.05
N ILE A 32 -5.62 -12.46 -2.09
CA ILE A 32 -7.08 -12.47 -1.86
C ILE A 32 -7.36 -13.33 -0.63
N LEU A 33 -8.22 -12.84 0.27
CA LEU A 33 -8.67 -13.58 1.44
C LEU A 33 -9.32 -14.92 1.03
N PRO A 34 -9.06 -16.03 1.73
CA PRO A 34 -9.50 -17.37 1.33
C PRO A 34 -10.98 -17.47 0.93
N ASN A 35 -11.87 -16.87 1.71
CA ASN A 35 -13.34 -16.91 1.51
C ASN A 35 -13.83 -16.18 0.25
N TYR A 36 -12.94 -15.45 -0.43
CA TYR A 36 -13.25 -14.64 -1.61
C TYR A 36 -12.51 -15.12 -2.87
N ARG A 37 -11.73 -16.20 -2.76
CA ARG A 37 -11.01 -16.81 -3.90
C ARG A 37 -11.97 -17.53 -4.85
N GLY A 38 -11.56 -17.70 -6.10
CA GLY A 38 -12.35 -18.41 -7.12
C GLY A 38 -13.57 -17.66 -7.67
N LYS A 39 -13.89 -16.48 -7.13
CA LYS A 39 -15.07 -15.67 -7.52
C LYS A 39 -14.79 -14.67 -8.65
N GLY A 40 -13.64 -14.75 -9.32
CA GLY A 40 -13.25 -13.84 -10.41
C GLY A 40 -12.94 -12.39 -9.98
N LEU A 41 -12.98 -12.07 -8.68
CA LEU A 41 -12.82 -10.71 -8.17
C LEU A 41 -11.46 -10.09 -8.52
N LEU A 42 -10.37 -10.86 -8.36
CA LEU A 42 -9.03 -10.42 -8.74
C LEU A 42 -8.89 -10.21 -10.25
N THR A 43 -9.36 -11.17 -11.05
CA THR A 43 -9.33 -11.08 -12.53
C THR A 43 -10.06 -9.83 -13.02
N ASN A 44 -11.25 -9.56 -12.47
CA ASN A 44 -12.02 -8.37 -12.80
C ASN A 44 -11.32 -7.09 -12.36
N ALA A 45 -10.77 -7.04 -11.14
CA ALA A 45 -10.03 -5.88 -10.65
C ALA A 45 -8.80 -5.57 -11.51
N LEU A 46 -8.05 -6.61 -11.90
CA LEU A 46 -6.87 -6.49 -12.76
C LEU A 46 -7.23 -5.95 -14.15
N SER A 47 -8.20 -6.58 -14.83
CA SER A 47 -8.52 -6.24 -16.22
C SER A 47 -9.27 -4.92 -16.37
N LYS A 48 -10.16 -4.58 -15.43
CA LYS A 48 -11.04 -3.41 -15.57
C LYS A 48 -10.50 -2.13 -14.95
N THR A 49 -9.59 -2.23 -13.97
CA THR A 49 -9.19 -1.06 -13.18
C THR A 49 -7.69 -0.97 -12.99
N ILE A 50 -7.05 -2.00 -12.44
CA ILE A 50 -5.65 -1.91 -12.00
C ILE A 50 -4.69 -1.81 -13.20
N LEU A 51 -4.78 -2.71 -14.19
CA LEU A 51 -3.90 -2.66 -15.35
C LEU A 51 -4.15 -1.42 -16.23
N PRO A 52 -5.41 -1.04 -16.54
CA PRO A 52 -5.69 0.23 -17.20
C PRO A 52 -5.04 1.42 -16.49
N HIS A 53 -5.12 1.48 -15.16
CA HIS A 53 -4.47 2.54 -14.37
C HIS A 53 -2.94 2.50 -14.48
N ILE A 54 -2.32 1.34 -14.29
CA ILE A 54 -0.87 1.17 -14.38
C ILE A 54 -0.31 1.64 -15.74
N PHE A 55 -1.04 1.41 -16.84
CA PHE A 55 -0.60 1.79 -18.17
C PHE A 55 -0.75 3.29 -18.48
N GLN A 56 -1.33 4.08 -17.57
CA GLN A 56 -1.40 5.55 -17.69
C GLN A 56 -0.02 6.20 -17.51
N ASP A 57 0.87 5.61 -16.71
CA ASP A 57 2.23 6.11 -16.44
C ASP A 57 3.20 5.93 -17.62
N ASN A 58 2.69 5.87 -18.86
CA ASN A 58 3.44 5.55 -20.09
C ASN A 58 4.26 4.25 -20.04
N ARG A 59 3.90 3.35 -19.11
CA ARG A 59 4.46 2.03 -19.02
C ARG A 59 4.07 1.22 -20.27
N LYS A 60 5.05 0.59 -20.92
CA LYS A 60 4.82 -0.20 -22.15
C LYS A 60 4.34 -1.62 -21.85
N GLU A 61 4.82 -2.19 -20.76
CA GLU A 61 4.52 -3.56 -20.34
C GLU A 61 4.43 -3.67 -18.82
N GLN A 62 3.68 -4.65 -18.34
CA GLN A 62 3.60 -5.01 -16.93
C GLN A 62 4.03 -6.46 -16.77
N ARG A 63 4.87 -6.75 -15.76
CA ARG A 63 5.30 -8.10 -15.42
C ARG A 63 4.61 -8.61 -14.15
N ILE A 64 4.55 -9.92 -14.05
CA ILE A 64 4.34 -10.66 -12.80
C ILE A 64 5.34 -11.81 -12.71
N THR A 65 5.80 -12.09 -11.50
CA THR A 65 6.61 -13.26 -11.18
C THR A 65 5.88 -14.13 -10.17
N ILE A 66 5.56 -15.37 -10.55
CA ILE A 66 4.88 -16.34 -9.70
C ILE A 66 5.89 -17.41 -9.28
N ASP A 67 6.32 -17.36 -8.03
CA ASP A 67 7.30 -18.26 -7.43
C ASP A 67 6.60 -19.47 -6.80
N ARG A 68 6.72 -20.63 -7.45
CA ARG A 68 6.13 -21.91 -7.04
C ARG A 68 6.76 -22.44 -5.75
N GLU A 69 8.08 -22.33 -5.59
CA GLU A 69 8.76 -22.81 -4.37
C GLU A 69 8.28 -22.04 -3.15
N ARG A 70 8.06 -20.73 -3.29
CA ARG A 70 7.63 -19.87 -2.18
C ARG A 70 6.16 -20.01 -1.83
N ILE A 71 5.26 -20.18 -2.81
CA ILE A 71 3.81 -20.19 -2.57
C ILE A 71 3.18 -21.58 -2.66
N GLY A 72 3.92 -22.59 -3.09
CA GLY A 72 3.40 -23.95 -3.26
C GLY A 72 2.48 -24.13 -4.48
N ASP A 73 2.33 -25.38 -4.90
CA ASP A 73 1.68 -25.74 -6.17
C ASP A 73 0.25 -25.23 -6.30
N LEU A 74 -0.55 -25.36 -5.24
CA LEU A 74 -1.96 -24.95 -5.25
C LEU A 74 -2.10 -23.45 -5.57
N TYR A 75 -1.33 -22.59 -4.89
CA TYR A 75 -1.42 -21.15 -5.07
C TYR A 75 -0.70 -20.68 -6.33
N TYR A 76 0.33 -21.40 -6.76
CA TYR A 76 0.97 -21.21 -8.06
C TYR A 76 -0.01 -21.43 -9.20
N LEU A 77 -0.70 -22.58 -9.25
CA LEU A 77 -1.66 -22.89 -10.30
C LEU A 77 -2.83 -21.89 -10.31
N ALA A 78 -3.33 -21.51 -9.13
CA ALA A 78 -4.38 -20.51 -9.02
C ALA A 78 -3.95 -19.13 -9.53
N SER A 79 -2.74 -18.68 -9.18
CA SER A 79 -2.20 -17.39 -9.63
C SER A 79 -1.90 -17.39 -11.13
N LEU A 80 -1.35 -18.50 -11.65
CA LEU A 80 -1.10 -18.67 -13.07
C LEU A 80 -2.39 -18.61 -13.88
N LYS A 81 -3.44 -19.29 -13.42
CA LYS A 81 -4.77 -19.25 -14.04
C LYS A 81 -5.33 -17.83 -14.08
N VAL A 82 -5.20 -17.06 -13.00
CA VAL A 82 -5.63 -15.66 -12.96
C VAL A 82 -4.85 -14.83 -13.99
N ALA A 83 -3.52 -14.94 -14.00
CA ALA A 83 -2.67 -14.19 -14.91
C ALA A 83 -3.02 -14.42 -16.37
N LEU A 84 -3.14 -15.69 -16.77
CA LEU A 84 -3.49 -16.08 -18.14
C LEU A 84 -4.90 -15.58 -18.49
N ALA A 85 -5.87 -15.67 -17.58
CA ALA A 85 -7.23 -15.18 -17.80
C ALA A 85 -7.31 -13.65 -17.98
N VAL A 86 -6.40 -12.90 -17.35
CA VAL A 86 -6.27 -11.45 -17.54
C VAL A 86 -5.61 -11.11 -18.88
N GLY A 87 -4.89 -12.06 -19.48
CA GLY A 87 -4.23 -11.91 -20.79
C GLY A 87 -2.72 -11.77 -20.72
N PHE A 88 -2.09 -12.06 -19.57
CA PHE A 88 -0.64 -12.17 -19.49
C PHE A 88 -0.14 -13.36 -20.32
N THR A 89 1.01 -13.19 -20.94
CA THR A 89 1.71 -14.24 -21.69
C THR A 89 2.96 -14.67 -20.95
N ILE A 90 3.28 -15.96 -21.01
CA ILE A 90 4.49 -16.51 -20.39
C ILE A 90 5.71 -16.01 -21.17
N LYS A 91 6.67 -15.39 -20.46
CA LYS A 91 7.99 -15.02 -21.00
C LYS A 91 9.03 -16.07 -20.67
N GLU A 92 9.04 -16.52 -19.42
CA GLU A 92 9.93 -17.56 -18.93
C GLU A 92 9.18 -18.50 -18.00
N ASN A 93 9.50 -19.80 -18.07
CA ASN A 93 8.97 -20.79 -17.16
C ASN A 93 10.06 -21.81 -16.82
N ASN A 94 10.32 -21.99 -15.52
CA ASN A 94 11.21 -23.03 -15.01
C ASN A 94 10.54 -23.78 -13.86
N ALA A 95 11.23 -24.76 -13.28
CA ALA A 95 10.68 -25.58 -12.20
C ALA A 95 10.26 -24.78 -10.96
N ARG A 96 10.90 -23.62 -10.72
CA ARG A 96 10.72 -22.81 -9.51
C ARG A 96 9.76 -21.66 -9.69
N ARG A 97 9.76 -21.01 -10.85
CA ARG A 97 8.97 -19.78 -11.08
C ARG A 97 8.54 -19.63 -12.53
N THR A 98 7.50 -18.84 -12.71
CA THR A 98 7.03 -18.40 -14.03
C THR A 98 6.97 -16.89 -14.06
N GLU A 99 7.56 -16.31 -15.10
CA GLU A 99 7.51 -14.88 -15.40
C GLU A 99 6.52 -14.65 -16.55
N LEU A 100 5.57 -13.74 -16.33
CA LEU A 100 4.57 -13.41 -17.33
C LEU A 100 4.51 -11.90 -17.55
N THR A 101 4.17 -11.49 -18.76
CA THR A 101 4.05 -10.08 -19.14
C THR A 101 2.77 -9.79 -19.88
N ILE A 102 2.32 -8.55 -19.83
CA ILE A 102 1.22 -8.04 -20.64
C ILE A 102 1.57 -6.65 -21.17
N GLU A 103 1.27 -6.43 -22.45
CA GLU A 103 1.57 -5.16 -23.12
C GLU A 103 0.42 -4.17 -22.99
N ARG A 104 0.74 -2.87 -22.97
CA ARG A 104 -0.23 -1.77 -22.96
C ARG A 104 -1.23 -1.84 -24.11
N SER A 105 -0.80 -2.34 -25.27
CA SER A 105 -1.62 -2.49 -26.49
C SER A 105 -2.91 -3.28 -26.25
N LYS A 106 -2.91 -4.22 -25.28
CA LYS A 106 -4.11 -4.98 -24.87
C LYS A 106 -5.21 -4.12 -24.26
N PHE A 107 -4.89 -2.90 -23.80
CA PHE A 107 -5.80 -2.02 -23.07
C PHE A 107 -6.09 -0.70 -23.79
N GLU A 108 -5.62 -0.50 -25.02
CA GLU A 108 -5.82 0.75 -25.78
C GLU A 108 -7.30 1.13 -25.96
N LYS A 109 -8.21 0.15 -25.96
CA LYS A 109 -9.65 0.35 -26.13
C LYS A 109 -10.43 0.39 -24.81
N VAL A 110 -9.78 0.19 -23.66
CA VAL A 110 -10.47 0.20 -22.37
C VAL A 110 -10.74 1.64 -21.98
N PRO A 111 -12.00 2.03 -21.73
CA PRO A 111 -12.33 3.40 -21.38
C PRO A 111 -11.61 3.78 -20.10
N PHE A 112 -11.05 4.98 -20.13
CA PHE A 112 -10.37 5.57 -19.00
C PHE A 112 -11.37 5.84 -17.87
N ILE A 113 -11.03 5.39 -16.66
CA ILE A 113 -11.77 5.68 -15.44
C ILE A 113 -10.92 6.64 -14.64
N ASP A 114 -11.33 7.90 -14.58
CA ASP A 114 -10.69 8.89 -13.72
C ASP A 114 -10.79 8.44 -12.26
N GLY A 115 -9.62 8.31 -11.62
CA GLY A 115 -9.54 8.14 -10.19
C GLY A 115 -9.92 9.45 -9.50
N ILE A 116 -10.82 9.40 -8.52
CA ILE A 116 -11.05 10.54 -7.64
C ILE A 116 -9.97 10.49 -6.56
N ASN A 117 -9.02 11.42 -6.60
CA ASN A 117 -8.04 11.57 -5.53
C ASN A 117 -8.77 11.94 -4.23
N THR A 118 -8.85 10.99 -3.31
CA THR A 118 -9.40 11.23 -1.98
C THR A 118 -8.27 11.63 -1.04
N SER A 119 -8.29 12.87 -0.57
CA SER A 119 -7.46 13.29 0.55
C SER A 119 -7.86 12.55 1.83
N LEU A 120 -6.97 12.51 2.82
CA LEU A 120 -7.35 12.08 4.16
C LEU A 120 -8.50 12.97 4.65
N SER A 121 -9.61 12.35 5.08
CA SER A 121 -10.71 13.10 5.68
C SER A 121 -10.24 13.76 6.98
N ASP A 122 -10.84 14.90 7.32
CA ASP A 122 -10.50 15.62 8.55
C ASP A 122 -10.73 14.79 9.81
N ASN A 123 -11.78 13.96 9.82
CA ASN A 123 -12.00 12.97 10.87
C ASN A 123 -10.83 11.98 10.98
N ARG A 124 -10.28 11.51 9.85
CA ARG A 124 -9.15 10.58 9.87
C ARG A 124 -7.86 11.28 10.32
N LYS A 125 -7.61 12.50 9.86
CA LYS A 125 -6.48 13.33 10.32
C LYS A 125 -6.52 13.54 11.82
N ASN A 126 -7.66 13.95 12.37
CA ASN A 126 -7.87 14.10 13.81
C ASN A 126 -7.56 12.81 14.55
N LYS A 127 -8.11 11.67 14.13
CA LYS A 127 -7.82 10.36 14.76
C LYS A 127 -6.33 9.99 14.75
N ILE A 128 -5.59 10.35 13.71
CA ILE A 128 -4.14 10.08 13.64
C ILE A 128 -3.40 10.97 14.64
N VAL A 129 -3.70 12.27 14.64
CA VAL A 129 -3.10 13.25 15.54
C VAL A 129 -3.40 12.91 17.00
N ASP A 130 -4.65 12.63 17.33
CA ASP A 130 -5.09 12.29 18.68
C ASP A 130 -4.36 11.04 19.19
N LYS A 131 -4.20 10.01 18.34
CA LYS A 131 -3.48 8.80 18.73
C LYS A 131 -2.00 9.06 18.98
N ALA A 132 -1.36 9.88 18.16
CA ALA A 132 0.05 10.25 18.35
C ALA A 132 0.26 11.06 19.65
N ARG A 133 -0.67 11.97 19.97
CA ARG A 133 -0.68 12.73 21.22
C ARG A 133 -0.89 11.84 22.44
N GLU A 134 -1.81 10.88 22.37
CA GLU A 134 -2.05 9.89 23.42
C GLU A 134 -0.76 9.12 23.74
N ILE A 135 -0.07 8.59 22.72
CA ILE A 135 1.20 7.87 22.89
C ILE A 135 2.27 8.77 23.52
N THR A 136 2.38 10.02 23.06
CA THR A 136 3.32 10.98 23.63
C THR A 136 3.05 11.22 25.12
N PHE A 137 1.77 11.44 25.47
CA PHE A 137 1.37 11.68 26.85
C PHE A 137 1.67 10.47 27.75
N GLU A 138 1.31 9.26 27.30
CA GLU A 138 1.58 8.04 28.07
C GLU A 138 3.09 7.81 28.28
N LEU A 139 3.93 8.09 27.27
CA LEU A 139 5.38 8.00 27.45
C LEU A 139 5.93 8.98 28.48
N PHE A 140 5.47 10.25 28.47
CA PHE A 140 5.89 11.21 29.50
C PHE A 140 5.42 10.80 30.89
N LYS A 141 4.20 10.27 31.01
CA LYS A 141 3.69 9.75 32.28
C LYS A 141 4.57 8.61 32.81
N ILE A 142 4.93 7.64 31.97
CA ILE A 142 5.85 6.56 32.31
C ILE A 142 7.19 7.12 32.76
N THR A 143 7.77 8.09 32.03
CA THR A 143 9.02 8.74 32.41
C THR A 143 8.91 9.38 33.80
N SER A 144 7.85 10.13 34.08
CA SER A 144 7.64 10.75 35.39
C SER A 144 7.51 9.70 36.52
N GLU A 145 6.80 8.60 36.29
CA GLU A 145 6.71 7.50 37.26
C GLU A 145 8.09 6.88 37.55
N LEU A 146 8.93 6.73 36.52
CA LEU A 146 10.31 6.23 36.67
C LEU A 146 11.21 7.23 37.40
N GLU A 147 11.15 8.52 37.06
CA GLU A 147 11.86 9.60 37.75
C GLU A 147 11.49 9.63 39.24
N MET A 148 10.20 9.51 39.57
CA MET A 148 9.74 9.45 40.97
C MET A 148 10.28 8.23 41.72
N LYS A 149 10.42 7.08 41.05
CA LYS A 149 10.84 5.83 41.69
C LYS A 149 12.36 5.69 41.81
N LYS A 150 13.11 6.19 40.83
CA LYS A 150 14.55 5.94 40.66
C LYS A 150 15.40 7.20 40.73
N GLY A 151 14.79 8.38 40.71
CA GLY A 151 15.48 9.65 40.53
C GLY A 151 15.94 9.85 39.09
N PHE A 152 16.78 10.87 38.89
CA PHE A 152 17.32 11.24 37.58
C PHE A 152 18.56 10.38 37.26
N THR A 153 18.34 9.12 36.86
CA THR A 153 19.42 8.23 36.42
C THR A 153 19.61 8.33 34.91
N TYR A 154 20.75 7.83 34.43
CA TYR A 154 21.06 7.78 33.00
C TYR A 154 19.98 7.04 32.20
N GLU A 155 19.51 5.89 32.70
CA GLU A 155 18.48 5.10 32.03
C GLU A 155 17.15 5.83 31.96
N VAL A 156 16.78 6.59 33.00
CA VAL A 156 15.56 7.40 33.01
C VAL A 156 15.65 8.55 32.00
N GLU A 157 16.83 9.17 31.88
CA GLU A 157 17.07 10.22 30.89
C GLU A 157 17.03 9.68 29.44
N GLU A 158 17.46 8.43 29.21
CA GLU A 158 17.27 7.76 27.91
C GLU A 158 15.78 7.59 27.58
N VAL A 159 14.96 7.13 28.53
CA VAL A 159 13.50 7.02 28.32
C VAL A 159 12.88 8.39 28.03
N LYS A 160 13.30 9.43 28.75
CA LYS A 160 12.86 10.81 28.49
C LYS A 160 13.24 11.30 27.10
N THR A 161 14.46 11.02 26.64
CA THR A 161 14.91 11.36 25.29
C THR A 161 14.06 10.69 24.21
N ILE A 162 13.62 9.45 24.45
CA ILE A 162 12.68 8.74 23.58
C ILE A 162 11.31 9.45 23.59
N ALA A 163 10.77 9.80 24.75
CA ALA A 163 9.50 10.52 24.87
C ALA A 163 9.53 11.86 24.11
N GLU A 164 10.63 12.62 24.22
CA GLU A 164 10.84 13.85 23.46
C GLU A 164 10.92 13.62 21.95
N SER A 165 11.55 12.53 21.51
CA SER A 165 11.62 12.15 20.10
C SER A 165 10.24 11.77 19.54
N VAL A 166 9.42 11.06 20.33
CA VAL A 166 8.03 10.75 19.96
C VAL A 166 7.16 12.01 19.91
N LYS A 167 7.38 12.97 20.83
CA LYS A 167 6.73 14.28 20.75
C LYS A 167 7.07 15.01 19.45
N LYS A 168 8.36 15.09 19.09
CA LYS A 168 8.79 15.70 17.82
C LYS A 168 8.14 15.03 16.61
N ALA A 169 8.06 13.69 16.61
CA ALA A 169 7.35 12.96 15.56
C ALA A 169 5.84 13.29 15.51
N THR A 170 5.20 13.46 16.68
CA THR A 170 3.80 13.88 16.78
C THR A 170 3.58 15.28 16.20
N ASP A 171 4.50 16.21 16.45
CA ASP A 171 4.46 17.56 15.89
C ASP A 171 4.56 17.50 14.34
N ILE A 172 5.48 16.67 13.81
CA ILE A 172 5.60 16.43 12.35
C ILE A 172 4.31 15.81 11.78
N ILE A 173 3.69 14.85 12.47
CA ILE A 173 2.43 14.22 12.04
C ILE A 173 1.31 15.26 11.95
N TYR A 174 1.23 16.15 12.94
CA TYR A 174 0.27 17.24 12.95
C TYR A 174 0.48 18.16 11.74
N ASP A 175 1.72 18.54 11.48
CA ASP A 175 2.07 19.35 10.31
C ASP A 175 1.71 18.63 9.01
N ILE A 176 2.02 17.35 8.84
CA ILE A 176 1.62 16.61 7.62
C ILE A 176 0.09 16.59 7.43
N CYS A 177 -0.67 16.47 8.52
CA CYS A 177 -2.12 16.41 8.45
C CYS A 177 -2.76 17.77 8.10
N TRP A 178 -2.15 18.87 8.53
CA TRP A 178 -2.78 20.20 8.52
C TRP A 178 -2.02 21.29 7.75
N TYR A 179 -0.73 21.10 7.47
CA TYR A 179 0.07 21.92 6.56
C TYR A 179 0.00 21.36 5.14
N ILE A 180 -0.95 21.86 4.36
CA ILE A 180 -0.86 21.86 2.90
C ILE A 180 -0.03 23.09 2.52
N LYS A 181 1.19 22.89 1.99
CA LYS A 181 1.92 23.96 1.31
C LYS A 181 1.00 24.58 0.24
N LYS A 182 0.79 25.90 0.33
CA LYS A 182 0.41 26.74 -0.81
C LYS A 182 1.37 26.44 -1.97
N SER A 183 0.92 25.71 -2.98
CA SER A 183 1.53 25.72 -4.31
C SER A 183 0.50 25.23 -5.32
N ASN A 184 -0.30 26.16 -5.84
CA ASN A 184 -0.89 26.17 -7.19
C ASN A 184 -1.79 27.40 -7.40
N GLN A 185 -1.29 28.58 -7.02
CA GLN A 185 -1.72 29.87 -7.57
C GLN A 185 -0.46 30.71 -7.65
N ASP A 186 0.26 30.57 -8.76
CA ASP A 186 1.20 31.55 -9.34
C ASP A 186 1.84 30.92 -10.58
N ILE A 187 1.00 30.57 -11.57
CA ILE A 187 1.37 30.62 -12.99
C ILE A 187 0.11 31.14 -13.70
N ALA A 188 0.05 32.47 -13.83
CA ALA A 188 -0.73 33.15 -14.84
C ALA A 188 0.21 33.52 -15.99
#